data_AF-A0A2G5ENH9-F1
#
_entry.id   AF-A0A2G5ENH9-F1
#
_cell.length_a   1.000
_cell.length_b   1.000
_cell.length_c   1.000
_cell.angle_alpha   90.00
_cell.angle_beta   90.00
_cell.angle_gamma   90.00
#
_symmetry.space_group_name_H-M   'P 1'
#
loop_
_entity.id
_entity.type
_entity.pdbx_description
1 polymer ?
#
loop_
_entity_poly.entity_id
_entity_poly.type
_entity_poly.pdbx_seq_one_letter_code
_entity_poly.pdbx_strand_id
1 'polypeptide(L)'
;MMQFIRTNQIAVRGHNIFWEDPVYTPAWVLNLTGSELRAAVHSRIQSLMNKYKEEFIHWDVSNEMLHFDFYEEKLGPNATLDFFKTAHQSDPLATLFMNDFNVVETCADVDSTVDSYILRLKDLKRGGATMDGIGLEGHFTVPNLPLMRAVLDKLATLGLPIWLTEIDISKTLDKQAQAIYLEQVLREGFSHPYVNGIMLWTALHPNGCYQMCLTDNNLHNLPAGDVVDKLLQEWQTEDRMEQTDDHGSYSFFGFLGEYNVNVKYGNRTINSTFSLCRSDETRHFNIHL
;
A
#
# COMPACT_ATOMS: atom_id res chain seq x y z
N MET A 1 13.16 -9.10 13.94
CA MET A 1 12.07 -8.72 13.03
C MET A 1 11.83 -9.77 11.95
N MET A 2 12.71 -9.95 10.94
CA MET A 2 12.45 -10.88 9.83
C MET A 2 12.13 -12.32 10.23
N GLN A 3 12.79 -12.86 11.26
CA GLN A 3 12.45 -14.20 11.74
C GLN A 3 10.99 -14.29 12.22
N PHE A 4 10.49 -13.28 12.92
CA PHE A 4 9.09 -13.22 13.36
C PHE A 4 8.13 -13.13 12.17
N ILE A 5 8.45 -12.28 11.20
CA ILE A 5 7.67 -12.12 9.96
C ILE A 5 7.54 -13.47 9.24
N ARG A 6 8.65 -14.18 9.03
CA ARG A 6 8.68 -15.49 8.36
C ARG A 6 7.87 -16.54 9.12
N THR A 7 8.07 -16.65 10.43
CA THR A 7 7.35 -17.63 11.27
C THR A 7 5.84 -17.39 11.23
N ASN A 8 5.39 -16.15 11.11
CA ASN A 8 3.98 -15.78 11.12
C ASN A 8 3.40 -15.51 9.72
N GLN A 9 4.17 -15.74 8.65
CA GLN A 9 3.73 -15.56 7.26
C GLN A 9 3.15 -14.16 6.98
N ILE A 10 3.76 -13.13 7.56
CA ILE A 10 3.32 -11.74 7.40
C ILE A 10 3.93 -11.18 6.11
N ALA A 11 3.09 -10.61 5.24
CA ALA A 11 3.58 -9.87 4.08
C ALA A 11 4.18 -8.52 4.51
N VAL A 12 5.29 -8.11 3.88
CA VAL A 12 6.04 -6.92 4.29
C VAL A 12 6.37 -6.05 3.09
N ARG A 13 6.23 -4.73 3.27
CA ARG A 13 6.73 -3.71 2.33
C ARG A 13 8.10 -3.22 2.78
N GLY A 14 9.05 -3.16 1.87
CA GLY A 14 10.36 -2.58 2.08
C GLY A 14 10.29 -1.05 2.01
N HIS A 15 10.10 -0.42 3.17
CA HIS A 15 10.08 1.03 3.31
C HIS A 15 11.32 1.50 4.08
N ASN A 16 12.27 2.20 3.48
CA ASN A 16 12.44 2.53 2.06
C ASN A 16 13.90 2.30 1.62
N ILE A 17 14.16 2.29 0.31
CA ILE A 17 15.54 2.27 -0.19
C ILE A 17 16.14 3.67 -0.03
N PHE A 18 15.56 4.72 -0.58
CA PHE A 18 16.05 6.09 -0.39
C PHE A 18 14.96 7.02 0.08
N TRP A 19 15.30 7.88 1.04
CA TRP A 19 14.48 9.01 1.46
C TRP A 19 15.16 10.27 0.96
N GLU A 20 14.44 11.11 0.20
CA GLU A 20 15.02 12.32 -0.37
C GLU A 20 15.19 13.44 0.67
N ASP A 21 14.46 13.43 1.79
CA ASP A 21 14.70 14.38 2.87
C ASP A 21 16.06 14.09 3.57
N PRO A 22 17.01 15.04 3.54
CA PRO A 22 18.32 14.86 4.17
C PRO A 22 18.26 14.61 5.68
N VAL A 23 17.18 15.00 6.37
CA VAL A 23 17.02 14.77 7.82
C VAL A 23 16.97 13.27 8.16
N TYR A 24 16.45 12.44 7.25
CA TYR A 24 16.39 10.98 7.43
C TYR A 24 17.58 10.24 6.79
N THR A 25 18.48 10.96 6.14
CA THR A 25 19.68 10.39 5.52
C THR A 25 20.81 10.20 6.57
N PRO A 26 21.51 9.05 6.59
CA PRO A 26 22.60 8.84 7.54
C PRO A 26 23.69 9.91 7.45
N ALA A 27 24.17 10.40 8.60
CA ALA A 27 25.09 11.54 8.67
C ALA A 27 26.37 11.39 7.83
N TRP A 28 26.89 10.16 7.67
CA TRP A 28 28.08 9.90 6.85
C TRP A 28 27.82 10.06 5.34
N VAL A 29 26.56 9.93 4.88
CA VAL A 29 26.16 10.10 3.48
C VAL A 29 26.03 11.57 3.11
N LEU A 30 25.61 12.43 4.05
CA LEU A 30 25.34 13.85 3.82
C LEU A 30 26.51 14.61 3.16
N ASN A 31 27.75 14.23 3.53
CA ASN A 31 28.96 14.87 3.02
C ASN A 31 29.53 14.20 1.76
N LEU A 32 28.98 13.06 1.34
CA LEU A 32 29.41 12.41 0.11
C LEU A 32 28.94 13.19 -1.12
N THR A 33 29.75 13.14 -2.17
CA THR A 33 29.46 13.74 -3.48
C THR A 33 30.04 12.88 -4.60
N GLY A 34 29.65 13.17 -5.85
CA GLY A 34 30.28 12.58 -7.03
C GLY A 34 30.34 11.05 -7.02
N SER A 35 31.53 10.49 -7.25
CA SER A 35 31.72 9.04 -7.34
C SER A 35 31.53 8.31 -6.02
N GLU A 36 31.84 8.94 -4.88
CA GLU A 36 31.71 8.31 -3.56
C GLU A 36 30.23 8.12 -3.20
N LEU A 37 29.42 9.15 -3.41
CA LEU A 37 27.97 9.05 -3.18
C LEU A 37 27.34 8.05 -4.16
N ARG A 38 27.74 8.07 -5.45
CA ARG A 38 27.25 7.09 -6.43
C ARG A 38 27.58 5.65 -6.04
N ALA A 39 28.79 5.41 -5.52
CA ALA A 39 29.18 4.09 -5.02
C ALA A 39 28.37 3.68 -3.78
N ALA A 40 28.13 4.61 -2.85
CA ALA A 40 27.32 4.36 -1.65
C ALA A 40 25.86 4.00 -2.00
N VAL A 41 25.25 4.76 -2.91
CA VAL A 41 23.90 4.49 -3.46
C VAL A 41 23.85 3.09 -4.08
N HIS A 42 24.75 2.80 -5.03
CA HIS A 42 24.75 1.51 -5.71
C HIS A 42 24.95 0.35 -4.72
N SER A 43 25.87 0.50 -3.76
CA SER A 43 26.09 -0.49 -2.71
C SER A 43 24.85 -0.69 -1.83
N ARG A 44 24.09 0.37 -1.53
CA ARG A 44 22.87 0.28 -0.74
C ARG A 44 21.80 -0.56 -1.45
N ILE A 45 21.50 -0.25 -2.71
CA ILE A 45 20.52 -0.99 -3.53
C ILE A 45 20.91 -2.47 -3.58
N GLN A 46 22.15 -2.76 -3.98
CA GLN A 46 22.65 -4.13 -4.07
C GLN A 46 22.58 -4.86 -2.73
N SER A 47 22.99 -4.21 -1.63
CA SER A 47 22.99 -4.86 -0.31
C SER A 47 21.58 -5.21 0.18
N LEU A 48 20.61 -4.31 0.02
CA LEU A 48 19.25 -4.51 0.48
C LEU A 48 18.54 -5.56 -0.37
N MET A 49 18.59 -5.41 -1.69
CA MET A 49 17.84 -6.27 -2.59
C MET A 49 18.45 -7.66 -2.71
N ASN A 50 19.76 -7.84 -2.53
CA ASN A 50 20.33 -9.19 -2.42
C ASN A 50 19.99 -9.86 -1.09
N LYS A 51 19.93 -9.10 0.00
CA LYS A 51 19.69 -9.65 1.35
C LYS A 51 18.22 -10.01 1.59
N TYR A 52 17.30 -9.19 1.08
CA TYR A 52 15.86 -9.31 1.30
C TYR A 52 15.10 -9.64 0.01
N LYS A 53 15.81 -10.21 -0.98
CA LYS A 53 15.19 -10.72 -2.20
C LYS A 53 14.04 -11.66 -1.83
N GLU A 54 12.89 -11.52 -2.50
CA GLU A 54 11.68 -12.34 -2.28
C GLU A 54 11.05 -12.22 -0.88
N GLU A 55 11.62 -11.45 0.05
CA GLU A 55 11.05 -11.27 1.39
C GLU A 55 9.99 -10.17 1.45
N PHE A 56 10.11 -9.15 0.58
CA PHE A 56 9.20 -8.01 0.55
C PHE A 56 8.35 -8.05 -0.72
N ILE A 57 7.04 -7.87 -0.55
CA ILE A 57 6.09 -7.87 -1.67
C ILE A 57 6.19 -6.59 -2.49
N HIS A 58 6.61 -5.48 -1.86
CA HIS A 58 6.81 -4.18 -2.48
C HIS A 58 8.08 -3.52 -1.94
N TRP A 59 8.63 -2.59 -2.72
CA TRP A 59 9.71 -1.70 -2.30
C TRP A 59 9.37 -0.24 -2.62
N ASP A 60 9.49 0.63 -1.62
CA ASP A 60 9.54 2.06 -1.84
C ASP A 60 10.97 2.42 -2.20
N VAL A 61 11.22 2.65 -3.49
CA VAL A 61 12.58 2.91 -3.99
C VAL A 61 13.02 4.31 -3.59
N SER A 62 12.13 5.28 -3.76
CA SER A 62 12.34 6.68 -3.41
C SER A 62 11.11 7.19 -2.67
N ASN A 63 11.34 7.77 -1.50
CA ASN A 63 10.31 8.38 -0.64
C ASN A 63 10.41 9.90 -0.71
N GLU A 64 9.27 10.57 -0.83
CA GLU A 64 9.10 12.03 -0.73
C GLU A 64 9.87 12.84 -1.77
N MET A 65 9.96 12.32 -2.99
CA MET A 65 10.71 12.97 -4.08
C MET A 65 9.96 14.12 -4.76
N LEU A 66 8.72 14.40 -4.36
CA LEU A 66 8.02 15.62 -4.77
C LEU A 66 8.43 16.84 -3.94
N HIS A 67 8.86 16.62 -2.70
CA HIS A 67 9.24 17.70 -1.78
C HIS A 67 10.74 17.89 -1.66
N PHE A 68 11.51 16.81 -1.83
CA PHE A 68 12.95 16.80 -1.61
C PHE A 68 13.68 16.12 -2.77
N ASP A 69 14.93 16.53 -2.99
CA ASP A 69 15.74 16.11 -4.14
C ASP A 69 17.22 15.91 -3.78
N PHE A 70 17.53 15.56 -2.53
CA PHE A 70 18.91 15.42 -2.01
C PHE A 70 19.84 14.64 -2.95
N TYR A 71 19.36 13.53 -3.50
CA TYR A 71 20.19 12.72 -4.39
C TYR A 71 20.31 13.33 -5.79
N GLU A 72 19.26 13.93 -6.33
CA GLU A 72 19.30 14.58 -7.64
C GLU A 72 20.14 15.87 -7.64
N GLU A 73 20.13 16.65 -6.55
CA GLU A 73 21.01 17.82 -6.40
C GLU A 73 22.50 17.42 -6.44
N LYS A 74 22.85 16.29 -5.80
CA LYS A 74 24.25 15.86 -5.64
C LYS A 74 24.78 14.98 -6.77
N LEU A 75 23.92 14.17 -7.38
CA LEU A 75 24.31 13.21 -8.42
C LEU A 75 23.82 13.59 -9.83
N GLY A 76 22.93 14.58 -9.92
CA GLY A 76 22.30 15.06 -11.14
C GLY A 76 20.86 14.55 -11.31
N PRO A 77 20.09 15.13 -12.26
CA PRO A 77 18.64 14.93 -12.42
C PRO A 77 18.21 13.52 -12.86
N ASN A 78 19.16 12.61 -13.09
CA ASN A 78 18.88 11.22 -13.43
C ASN A 78 19.14 10.26 -12.27
N ALA A 79 19.50 10.76 -11.07
CA ALA A 79 19.86 9.92 -9.94
C ALA A 79 18.73 8.95 -9.57
N THR A 80 17.52 9.45 -9.38
CA THR A 80 16.37 8.61 -9.03
C THR A 80 16.01 7.65 -10.16
N LEU A 81 16.12 8.06 -11.43
CA LEU A 81 15.96 7.16 -12.58
C LEU A 81 16.93 5.97 -12.49
N ASP A 82 18.19 6.23 -12.15
CA ASP A 82 19.19 5.17 -11.96
C ASP A 82 18.87 4.28 -10.75
N PHE A 83 18.22 4.81 -9.70
CA PHE A 83 17.79 4.01 -8.54
C PHE A 83 16.76 2.95 -8.95
N PHE A 84 15.68 3.37 -9.63
CA PHE A 84 14.64 2.46 -10.10
C PHE A 84 15.19 1.42 -11.08
N LYS A 85 16.05 1.83 -12.02
CA LYS A 85 16.70 0.89 -12.96
C LYS A 85 17.57 -0.13 -12.24
N THR A 86 18.40 0.32 -11.30
CA THR A 86 19.30 -0.56 -10.55
C THR A 86 18.50 -1.49 -9.64
N ALA A 87 17.41 -0.99 -9.04
CA ALA A 87 16.53 -1.80 -8.21
C ALA A 87 15.88 -2.92 -9.03
N HIS A 88 15.26 -2.57 -10.16
CA HIS A 88 14.64 -3.54 -11.05
C HIS A 88 15.65 -4.56 -11.61
N GLN A 89 16.88 -4.13 -11.92
CA GLN A 89 17.94 -5.06 -12.34
C GLN A 89 18.36 -6.03 -11.23
N SER A 90 18.32 -5.59 -9.97
CA SER A 90 18.72 -6.41 -8.82
C SER A 90 17.64 -7.44 -8.45
N ASP A 91 16.37 -7.04 -8.54
CA ASP A 91 15.23 -7.94 -8.40
C ASP A 91 14.13 -7.61 -9.43
N PRO A 92 14.13 -8.28 -10.59
CA PRO A 92 13.12 -8.03 -11.64
C PRO A 92 11.70 -8.42 -11.25
N LEU A 93 11.52 -9.16 -10.14
CA LEU A 93 10.20 -9.58 -9.64
C LEU A 93 9.69 -8.68 -8.52
N ALA A 94 10.51 -7.74 -8.03
CA ALA A 94 10.09 -6.79 -7.01
C ALA A 94 9.11 -5.77 -7.61
N THR A 95 8.00 -5.54 -6.91
CA THR A 95 7.05 -4.47 -7.25
C THR A 95 7.59 -3.14 -6.70
N LEU A 96 7.94 -2.20 -7.59
CA LEU A 96 8.60 -0.96 -7.19
C LEU A 96 7.63 0.23 -7.13
N PHE A 97 7.74 1.03 -6.07
CA PHE A 97 6.88 2.17 -5.75
C PHE A 97 7.66 3.47 -5.64
N MET A 98 6.99 4.54 -6.08
CA MET A 98 7.16 5.92 -5.60
C MET A 98 6.17 6.13 -4.45
N ASN A 99 6.62 6.67 -3.32
CA ASN A 99 5.78 6.91 -2.15
C ASN A 99 5.93 8.37 -1.70
N ASP A 100 4.83 9.11 -1.62
CA ASP A 100 4.83 10.53 -1.28
C ASP A 100 3.57 10.90 -0.47
N PHE A 101 3.71 11.90 0.40
CA PHE A 101 2.62 12.51 1.15
C PHE A 101 1.98 13.70 0.44
N ASN A 102 0.86 14.17 0.98
CA ASN A 102 0.05 15.31 0.55
C ASN A 102 -0.61 15.21 -0.83
N VAL A 103 -0.33 14.17 -1.62
CA VAL A 103 -0.93 13.96 -2.95
C VAL A 103 -2.44 13.76 -2.87
N VAL A 104 -2.90 12.97 -1.88
CA VAL A 104 -4.31 12.56 -1.72
C VAL A 104 -5.02 13.29 -0.59
N GLU A 105 -4.24 13.85 0.32
CA GLU A 105 -4.67 14.43 1.59
C GLU A 105 -5.13 15.87 1.43
N THR A 106 -4.49 16.64 0.55
CA THR A 106 -4.70 18.08 0.43
C THR A 106 -4.40 18.60 -0.96
N CYS A 107 -5.02 19.73 -1.34
CA CYS A 107 -4.66 20.49 -2.54
C CYS A 107 -3.96 21.81 -2.21
N ALA A 108 -3.63 22.03 -0.93
CA ALA A 108 -2.95 23.24 -0.47
C ALA A 108 -1.42 23.15 -0.63
N ASP A 109 -0.88 21.94 -0.75
CA ASP A 109 0.52 21.71 -1.04
C ASP A 109 0.74 21.81 -2.55
N VAL A 110 1.53 22.79 -2.97
CA VAL A 110 1.80 23.08 -4.39
C VAL A 110 2.91 22.22 -4.96
N ASP A 111 3.76 21.64 -4.11
CA ASP A 111 4.88 20.80 -4.53
C ASP A 111 4.36 19.38 -4.80
N SER A 112 3.47 18.88 -3.95
CA SER A 112 2.86 17.55 -4.05
C SER A 112 1.44 17.53 -4.60
N THR A 113 1.28 18.00 -5.84
CA THR A 113 0.01 17.84 -6.56
C THR A 113 -0.08 16.50 -7.27
N VAL A 114 -1.30 16.00 -7.49
CA VAL A 114 -1.53 14.82 -8.34
C VAL A 114 -0.93 14.97 -9.75
N ASP A 115 -0.86 16.19 -10.29
CA ASP A 115 -0.21 16.47 -11.57
C ASP A 115 1.31 16.35 -11.50
N SER A 116 1.93 16.87 -10.43
CA SER A 116 3.36 16.70 -10.16
C SER A 116 3.73 15.23 -10.04
N TYR A 117 2.93 14.45 -9.29
CA TYR A 117 3.12 13.01 -9.13
C TYR A 117 3.05 12.27 -10.48
N ILE A 118 2.00 12.54 -11.27
CA ILE A 118 1.83 11.94 -12.60
C ILE A 118 2.98 12.31 -13.54
N LEU A 119 3.40 13.58 -13.53
CA LEU A 119 4.51 14.05 -14.35
C LEU A 119 5.79 13.30 -14.00
N ARG A 120 6.12 13.22 -12.71
CA ARG A 120 7.31 12.52 -12.21
C ARG A 120 7.31 11.05 -12.58
N LEU A 121 6.19 10.35 -12.39
CA LEU A 121 6.04 8.95 -12.84
C LEU A 121 6.24 8.79 -14.35
N LYS A 122 5.64 9.68 -15.16
CA LYS A 122 5.79 9.62 -16.63
C LYS A 122 7.21 9.88 -17.07
N ASP A 123 7.92 10.80 -16.40
CA ASP A 123 9.30 11.15 -16.71
C ASP A 123 10.26 9.99 -16.40
N LEU A 124 10.11 9.36 -15.24
CA LEU A 124 10.87 8.16 -14.89
C LEU A 124 10.58 7.00 -15.86
N LYS A 125 9.30 6.75 -16.17
CA LYS A 125 8.89 5.72 -17.14
C LYS A 125 9.47 5.98 -18.54
N ARG A 126 9.45 7.23 -19.01
CA ARG A 126 10.06 7.63 -20.29
C ARG A 126 11.59 7.45 -20.27
N GLY A 127 12.22 7.66 -19.12
CA GLY A 127 13.63 7.35 -18.89
C GLY A 127 13.96 5.86 -18.86
N GLY A 128 12.96 4.98 -18.83
CA GLY A 128 13.12 3.52 -18.77
C GLY A 128 13.17 2.93 -17.36
N ALA A 129 12.63 3.64 -16.35
CA ALA A 129 12.35 3.04 -15.06
C ALA A 129 11.17 2.06 -15.16
N THR A 130 11.28 0.92 -14.47
CA THR A 130 10.13 0.07 -14.15
C THR A 130 9.56 0.53 -12.81
N MET A 131 8.27 0.83 -12.80
CA MET A 131 7.51 1.11 -11.59
C MET A 131 6.18 0.40 -11.73
N ASP A 132 5.79 -0.31 -10.68
CA ASP A 132 4.70 -1.27 -10.72
C ASP A 132 3.55 -0.85 -9.82
N GLY A 133 3.69 0.25 -9.06
CA GLY A 133 2.65 0.77 -8.20
C GLY A 133 2.81 2.24 -7.81
N ILE A 134 1.72 2.79 -7.30
CA ILE A 134 1.57 4.15 -6.80
C ILE A 134 1.43 4.08 -5.28
N GLY A 135 2.34 4.71 -4.54
CA GLY A 135 2.29 4.83 -3.08
C GLY A 135 1.83 6.24 -2.68
N LEU A 136 0.76 6.29 -1.87
CA LEU A 136 0.22 7.52 -1.29
C LEU A 136 0.20 7.33 0.23
N GLU A 137 0.97 8.14 0.96
CA GLU A 137 1.15 7.97 2.40
C GLU A 137 -0.19 8.04 3.14
N GLY A 138 -0.96 9.11 2.94
CA GLY A 138 -2.30 9.24 3.51
C GLY A 138 -2.29 9.73 4.96
N HIS A 139 -1.43 10.70 5.27
CA HIS A 139 -1.39 11.36 6.58
C HIS A 139 -2.48 12.43 6.68
N PHE A 140 -3.71 12.02 6.99
CA PHE A 140 -4.86 12.93 7.00
C PHE A 140 -4.96 13.72 8.32
N THR A 141 -5.46 14.96 8.26
CA THR A 141 -6.04 15.64 9.44
C THR A 141 -7.55 15.58 9.37
N VAL A 142 -8.17 16.45 8.58
CA VAL A 142 -9.60 16.34 8.22
C VAL A 142 -9.65 15.91 6.75
N PRO A 143 -10.16 14.71 6.43
CA PRO A 143 -10.15 14.22 5.06
C PRO A 143 -11.15 14.98 4.18
N ASN A 144 -10.77 15.23 2.95
CA ASN A 144 -11.65 15.75 1.91
C ASN A 144 -11.97 14.61 0.92
N LEU A 145 -13.07 13.89 1.16
CA LEU A 145 -13.40 12.69 0.37
C LEU A 145 -13.62 12.97 -1.12
N PRO A 146 -14.30 14.06 -1.53
CA PRO A 146 -14.36 14.43 -2.96
C PRO A 146 -12.99 14.65 -3.59
N LEU A 147 -12.04 15.27 -2.86
CA LEU A 147 -10.67 15.43 -3.35
C LEU A 147 -9.97 14.08 -3.46
N MET A 148 -10.04 13.25 -2.42
CA MET A 148 -9.47 11.90 -2.41
C MET A 148 -9.97 11.08 -3.60
N ARG A 149 -11.29 11.07 -3.87
CA ARG A 149 -11.87 10.42 -5.05
C ARG A 149 -11.26 10.93 -6.35
N ALA A 150 -11.23 12.26 -6.53
CA ALA A 150 -10.74 12.88 -7.75
C ALA A 150 -9.25 12.58 -8.00
N VAL A 151 -8.43 12.55 -6.94
CA VAL A 151 -7.02 12.17 -7.02
C VAL A 151 -6.86 10.71 -7.41
N LEU A 152 -7.59 9.80 -6.74
CA LEU A 152 -7.55 8.37 -7.03
C LEU A 152 -8.02 8.06 -8.47
N ASP A 153 -9.12 8.67 -8.92
CA ASP A 153 -9.64 8.51 -10.28
C ASP A 153 -8.61 8.97 -11.32
N LYS A 154 -7.91 10.08 -11.04
CA LYS A 154 -6.89 10.62 -11.95
C LYS A 154 -5.66 9.73 -12.00
N LEU A 155 -5.18 9.23 -10.85
CA LEU A 155 -4.06 8.29 -10.78
C LEU A 155 -4.39 6.95 -11.44
N ALA A 156 -5.63 6.48 -11.32
CA ALA A 156 -6.10 5.26 -11.96
C ALA A 156 -5.98 5.28 -13.49
N THR A 157 -5.98 6.47 -14.12
CA THR A 157 -5.74 6.59 -15.56
C THR A 157 -4.36 6.09 -16.01
N LEU A 158 -3.41 5.92 -15.08
CA LEU A 158 -2.10 5.34 -15.35
C LEU A 158 -2.11 3.82 -15.48
N GLY A 159 -3.19 3.15 -15.07
CA GLY A 159 -3.31 1.69 -15.13
C GLY A 159 -2.42 0.96 -14.11
N LEU A 160 -1.94 1.66 -13.08
CA LEU A 160 -1.10 1.10 -12.01
C LEU A 160 -1.93 0.89 -10.74
N PRO A 161 -1.63 -0.15 -9.93
CA PRO A 161 -2.26 -0.34 -8.64
C PRO A 161 -1.88 0.79 -7.67
N ILE A 162 -2.88 1.30 -6.94
CA ILE A 162 -2.69 2.33 -5.92
C ILE A 162 -2.65 1.66 -4.54
N TRP A 163 -1.69 2.06 -3.72
CA TRP A 163 -1.59 1.67 -2.32
C TRP A 163 -1.67 2.92 -1.44
N LEU A 164 -2.57 2.87 -0.46
CA LEU A 164 -2.56 3.80 0.66
C LEU A 164 -1.61 3.22 1.71
N THR A 165 -0.45 3.82 1.91
CA THR A 165 0.71 3.14 2.50
C THR A 165 0.90 3.40 3.99
N GLU A 166 0.41 4.55 4.49
CA GLU A 166 0.74 5.07 5.82
C GLU A 166 -0.46 5.78 6.48
N ILE A 167 -1.66 5.24 6.29
CA ILE A 167 -2.89 5.91 6.73
C ILE A 167 -2.91 6.11 8.24
N ASP A 168 -2.96 7.37 8.65
CA ASP A 168 -3.27 7.79 9.99
C ASP A 168 -4.09 9.09 10.00
N ILE A 169 -4.67 9.39 11.16
CA ILE A 169 -5.35 10.65 11.39
C ILE A 169 -4.58 11.44 12.44
N SER A 170 -4.28 12.70 12.13
CA SER A 170 -3.49 13.61 12.95
C SER A 170 -3.86 13.60 14.43
N LYS A 171 -2.84 13.56 15.30
CA LYS A 171 -3.00 13.60 16.76
C LYS A 171 -3.54 14.92 17.31
N THR A 172 -3.70 15.93 16.47
CA THR A 172 -4.30 17.22 16.88
C THR A 172 -5.81 17.09 17.11
N LEU A 173 -6.41 16.00 16.63
CA LEU A 173 -7.81 15.66 16.82
C LEU A 173 -7.99 14.72 18.03
N ASP A 174 -9.17 14.76 18.63
CA ASP A 174 -9.52 13.78 19.66
C ASP A 174 -9.75 12.38 19.07
N LYS A 175 -9.77 11.37 19.93
CA LYS A 175 -9.87 9.96 19.52
C LYS A 175 -11.17 9.64 18.79
N GLN A 176 -12.26 10.33 19.08
CA GLN A 176 -13.55 10.14 18.42
C GLN A 176 -13.54 10.72 17.01
N ALA A 177 -13.00 11.92 16.84
CA ALA A 177 -12.78 12.53 15.53
C ALA A 177 -11.82 11.69 14.68
N GLN A 178 -10.73 11.18 15.26
CA GLN A 178 -9.83 10.24 14.59
C GLN A 178 -10.57 9.01 14.07
N ALA A 179 -11.44 8.39 14.90
CA ALA A 179 -12.22 7.23 14.48
C ALA A 179 -13.18 7.54 13.31
N ILE A 180 -13.90 8.66 13.39
CA ILE A 180 -14.84 9.08 12.34
C ILE A 180 -14.11 9.29 11.01
N TYR A 181 -12.99 10.00 11.03
CA TYR A 181 -12.23 10.29 9.82
C TYR A 181 -11.48 9.08 9.28
N LEU A 182 -10.98 8.20 10.16
CA LEU A 182 -10.41 6.93 9.74
C LEU A 182 -11.43 6.08 8.99
N GLU A 183 -12.66 5.96 9.51
CA GLU A 183 -13.72 5.21 8.83
C GLU A 183 -14.00 5.78 7.43
N GLN A 184 -14.07 7.09 7.31
CA GLN A 184 -14.31 7.78 6.03
C GLN A 184 -13.20 7.48 5.01
N VAL A 185 -11.93 7.63 5.41
CA VAL A 185 -10.76 7.37 4.56
C VAL A 185 -10.70 5.90 4.14
N LEU A 186 -10.91 4.98 5.10
CA LEU A 186 -10.89 3.55 4.83
C LEU A 186 -11.97 3.13 3.85
N ARG A 187 -13.22 3.60 4.04
CA ARG A 187 -14.32 3.32 3.11
C ARG A 187 -14.08 3.90 1.72
N GLU A 188 -13.57 5.12 1.67
CA GLU A 188 -13.27 5.79 0.40
C GLU A 188 -12.19 5.04 -0.37
N GLY A 189 -11.07 4.70 0.28
CA GLY A 189 -10.01 3.89 -0.31
C GLY A 189 -10.50 2.51 -0.73
N PHE A 190 -11.20 1.79 0.15
CA PHE A 190 -11.68 0.44 -0.11
C PHE A 190 -12.67 0.36 -1.28
N SER A 191 -13.51 1.38 -1.44
CA SER A 191 -14.51 1.44 -2.53
C SER A 191 -13.92 1.78 -3.90
N HIS A 192 -12.65 2.19 -3.98
CA HIS A 192 -12.03 2.59 -5.24
C HIS A 192 -11.42 1.38 -5.98
N PRO A 193 -11.81 1.09 -7.24
CA PRO A 193 -11.44 -0.15 -7.93
C PRO A 193 -9.96 -0.28 -8.29
N TYR A 194 -9.19 0.82 -8.23
CA TYR A 194 -7.73 0.81 -8.41
C TYR A 194 -6.92 0.87 -7.12
N VAL A 195 -7.58 0.98 -5.95
CA VAL A 195 -6.88 0.81 -4.68
C VAL A 195 -6.73 -0.69 -4.45
N ASN A 196 -5.48 -1.14 -4.34
CA ASN A 196 -5.10 -2.54 -4.23
C ASN A 196 -4.66 -2.91 -2.82
N GLY A 197 -4.36 -1.93 -1.98
CA GLY A 197 -4.03 -2.17 -0.59
C GLY A 197 -4.10 -0.90 0.24
N ILE A 198 -4.34 -1.11 1.53
CA ILE A 198 -4.38 -0.07 2.55
C ILE A 198 -3.52 -0.56 3.72
N MET A 199 -2.63 0.30 4.18
CA MET A 199 -1.79 0.09 5.36
C MET A 199 -1.94 1.27 6.31
N LEU A 200 -2.05 0.96 7.60
CA LEU A 200 -2.24 1.94 8.65
C LEU A 200 -0.91 2.26 9.34
N TRP A 201 -0.62 3.54 9.55
CA TRP A 201 0.57 4.01 10.28
C TRP A 201 0.32 4.14 11.78
N THR A 202 -0.07 3.03 12.40
CA THR A 202 -0.66 3.01 13.76
C THR A 202 0.15 2.19 14.77
N ALA A 203 1.45 2.01 14.50
CA ALA A 203 2.33 1.21 15.34
C ALA A 203 2.35 1.73 16.79
N LEU A 204 2.09 0.83 17.74
CA LEU A 204 2.18 1.12 19.16
C LEU A 204 3.64 1.32 19.56
N HIS A 205 3.95 2.42 20.23
CA HIS A 205 5.27 2.71 20.77
C HIS A 205 5.19 2.94 22.28
N PRO A 206 6.22 2.57 23.08
CA PRO A 206 6.17 2.69 24.56
C PRO A 206 5.84 4.10 25.08
N ASN A 207 6.19 5.13 24.30
CA ASN A 207 5.95 6.54 24.64
C ASN A 207 4.63 7.10 24.06
N GLY A 208 3.72 6.23 23.58
CA GLY A 208 2.49 6.63 22.90
C GLY A 208 2.62 6.63 21.37
N CYS A 209 1.55 7.04 20.69
CA CYS A 209 1.42 6.96 19.24
C CYS A 209 2.14 8.11 18.53
N TYR A 210 2.55 7.89 17.28
CA TYR A 210 3.06 8.98 16.43
C TYR A 210 1.95 9.99 16.08
N GLN A 211 0.89 9.52 15.40
CA GLN A 211 -0.35 10.27 15.13
C GLN A 211 -1.57 9.59 15.78
N MET A 212 -1.70 8.28 15.60
CA MET A 212 -2.89 7.51 16.01
C MET A 212 -2.48 6.09 16.40
N CYS A 213 -3.18 5.49 17.36
CA CYS A 213 -3.08 4.05 17.65
C CYS A 213 -4.47 3.42 17.55
N LEU A 214 -4.48 2.12 17.28
CA LEU A 214 -5.70 1.32 17.37
C LEU A 214 -5.99 0.90 18.82
N THR A 215 -4.96 0.73 19.65
CA THR A 215 -5.10 0.32 21.05
C THR A 215 -4.34 1.23 22.02
N ASP A 216 -4.67 1.16 23.30
CA ASP A 216 -3.83 1.68 24.37
C ASP A 216 -2.62 0.75 24.66
N ASN A 217 -1.79 1.12 25.66
CA ASN A 217 -0.62 0.35 26.06
C ASN A 217 -0.94 -1.00 26.72
N ASN A 218 -2.19 -1.21 27.13
CA ASN A 218 -2.68 -2.48 27.69
C ASN A 218 -3.40 -3.32 26.63
N LEU A 219 -3.32 -2.92 25.35
CA LEU A 219 -4.01 -3.54 24.23
C LEU A 219 -5.54 -3.49 24.32
N HIS A 220 -6.10 -2.51 25.04
CA HIS A 220 -7.52 -2.20 24.94
C HIS A 220 -7.79 -1.35 23.71
N ASN A 221 -8.89 -1.63 23.00
CA ASN A 221 -9.25 -0.87 21.82
C ASN A 221 -9.48 0.61 22.13
N LEU A 222 -8.99 1.45 21.24
CA LEU A 222 -9.39 2.85 21.12
C LEU A 222 -10.52 2.94 20.08
N PRO A 223 -11.25 4.06 20.00
CA PRO A 223 -12.31 4.23 19.01
C PRO A 223 -11.88 3.96 17.56
N ALA A 224 -10.63 4.28 17.21
CA ALA A 224 -10.07 3.97 15.88
C ALA A 224 -9.89 2.46 15.66
N GLY A 225 -9.50 1.70 16.70
CA GLY A 225 -9.46 0.24 16.65
C GLY A 225 -10.85 -0.38 16.51
N ASP A 226 -11.86 0.15 17.22
CA ASP A 226 -13.24 -0.32 17.10
C ASP A 226 -13.78 -0.14 15.67
N VAL A 227 -13.38 0.96 14.99
CA VAL A 227 -13.69 1.19 13.58
C VAL A 227 -13.05 0.13 12.68
N VAL A 228 -11.77 -0.17 12.87
CA VAL A 228 -11.08 -1.18 12.06
C VAL A 228 -11.70 -2.55 12.25
N ASP A 229 -11.96 -2.97 13.49
CA ASP A 229 -12.60 -4.26 13.80
C ASP A 229 -13.99 -4.36 13.15
N LYS A 230 -14.80 -3.29 13.26
CA LYS A 230 -16.11 -3.21 12.61
C LYS A 230 -16.01 -3.34 11.10
N LEU A 231 -15.08 -2.63 10.46
CA LEU A 231 -14.92 -2.67 9.01
C LEU A 231 -14.41 -4.03 8.52
N LEU A 232 -13.50 -4.67 9.25
CA LEU A 232 -13.07 -6.04 8.93
C LEU A 232 -14.22 -7.05 9.03
N GLN A 233 -15.12 -6.88 10.01
CA GLN A 233 -16.34 -7.70 10.12
C GLN A 233 -17.35 -7.41 9.00
N GLU A 234 -17.40 -6.17 8.51
CA GLU A 234 -18.28 -5.77 7.40
C GLU A 234 -17.73 -6.23 6.04
N TRP A 235 -16.40 -6.21 5.86
CA TRP A 235 -15.70 -6.50 4.61
C TRP A 235 -15.22 -7.94 4.49
N GLN A 236 -16.11 -8.86 4.85
CA GLN A 236 -15.89 -10.30 4.68
C GLN A 236 -17.12 -10.93 4.05
N THR A 237 -16.91 -12.04 3.35
CA THR A 237 -18.03 -12.87 2.91
C THR A 237 -18.36 -13.85 4.03
N GLU A 238 -19.54 -13.71 4.62
CA GLU A 238 -20.01 -14.63 5.65
C GLU A 238 -20.16 -16.05 5.11
N ASP A 239 -19.98 -17.04 5.99
CA ASP A 239 -20.28 -18.44 5.68
C ASP A 239 -21.77 -18.60 5.35
N ARG A 240 -22.06 -19.21 4.19
CA ARG A 240 -23.43 -19.42 3.72
C ARG A 240 -23.72 -20.90 3.52
N MET A 241 -24.89 -21.33 3.98
CA MET A 241 -25.45 -22.64 3.67
C MET A 241 -26.80 -22.43 3.00
N GLU A 242 -26.82 -22.57 1.67
CA GLU A 242 -28.00 -22.32 0.83
C GLU A 242 -28.24 -23.48 -0.14
N GLN A 243 -29.43 -23.51 -0.74
CA GLN A 243 -29.79 -24.51 -1.74
C GLN A 243 -29.60 -23.93 -3.14
N THR A 244 -29.14 -24.77 -4.06
CA THR A 244 -29.12 -24.43 -5.49
C THR A 244 -30.54 -24.32 -6.03
N ASP A 245 -30.70 -23.62 -7.15
CA ASP A 245 -31.95 -23.63 -7.91
C ASP A 245 -32.22 -25.00 -8.59
N ASP A 246 -33.34 -25.08 -9.32
CA ASP A 246 -33.77 -26.29 -10.03
C ASP A 246 -32.80 -26.71 -11.17
N HIS A 247 -31.84 -25.87 -11.52
CA HIS A 247 -30.78 -26.13 -12.49
C HIS A 247 -29.45 -26.47 -11.83
N GLY A 248 -29.39 -26.55 -10.49
CA GLY A 248 -28.16 -26.81 -9.74
C GLY A 248 -27.22 -25.60 -9.65
N SER A 249 -27.72 -24.39 -9.91
CA SER A 249 -26.94 -23.15 -9.87
C SER A 249 -27.12 -22.39 -8.54
N TYR A 250 -26.08 -21.69 -8.11
CA TYR A 250 -26.09 -20.80 -6.96
C TYR A 250 -25.24 -19.56 -7.27
N SER A 251 -25.77 -18.38 -6.93
CA SER A 251 -25.14 -17.08 -7.19
C SER A 251 -25.08 -16.27 -5.92
N PHE A 252 -23.93 -15.66 -5.64
CA PHE A 252 -23.74 -14.78 -4.49
C PHE A 252 -22.77 -13.64 -4.85
N PHE A 253 -22.80 -12.58 -4.05
CA PHE A 253 -21.78 -11.53 -4.07
C PHE A 253 -20.81 -11.76 -2.92
N GLY A 254 -19.50 -11.71 -3.20
CA GLY A 254 -18.45 -11.90 -2.21
C GLY A 254 -17.27 -10.97 -2.41
N PHE A 255 -16.50 -10.77 -1.36
CA PHE A 255 -15.24 -10.05 -1.38
C PHE A 255 -14.12 -10.87 -2.02
N LEU A 256 -13.06 -10.21 -2.50
CA LEU A 256 -11.92 -10.89 -3.10
C LEU A 256 -11.27 -11.83 -2.07
N GLY A 257 -10.86 -13.02 -2.51
CA GLY A 257 -10.23 -13.99 -1.62
C GLY A 257 -10.34 -15.44 -2.08
N GLU A 258 -9.83 -16.34 -1.25
CA GLU A 258 -9.92 -17.78 -1.45
C GLU A 258 -11.15 -18.34 -0.75
N TYR A 259 -11.92 -19.17 -1.47
CA TYR A 259 -13.16 -19.76 -0.99
C TYR A 259 -13.05 -21.28 -0.94
N ASN A 260 -13.60 -21.86 0.13
CA ASN A 260 -13.87 -23.28 0.24
C ASN A 260 -15.37 -23.51 0.06
N VAL A 261 -15.76 -24.42 -0.82
CA VAL A 261 -17.16 -24.80 -1.07
C VAL A 261 -17.36 -26.26 -0.72
N ASN A 262 -18.38 -26.53 0.09
CA ASN A 262 -18.90 -27.87 0.32
C ASN A 262 -20.24 -28.02 -0.40
N VAL A 263 -20.35 -28.99 -1.30
CA VAL A 263 -21.61 -29.29 -2.01
C VAL A 263 -22.11 -30.66 -1.60
N LYS A 264 -23.40 -30.74 -1.23
CA LYS A 264 -24.06 -31.98 -0.82
C LYS A 264 -25.28 -32.27 -1.70
N TYR A 265 -25.36 -33.48 -2.25
CA TYR A 265 -26.52 -33.97 -3.00
C TYR A 265 -26.81 -35.43 -2.64
N GLY A 266 -27.98 -35.69 -2.05
CA GLY A 266 -28.31 -36.99 -1.48
C GLY A 266 -27.28 -37.44 -0.44
N ASN A 267 -26.62 -38.58 -0.71
CA ASN A 267 -25.57 -39.15 0.15
C ASN A 267 -24.13 -38.76 -0.29
N ARG A 268 -23.98 -37.91 -1.31
CA ARG A 268 -22.67 -37.45 -1.78
C ARG A 268 -22.35 -36.07 -1.20
N THR A 269 -21.08 -35.89 -0.84
CA THR A 269 -20.52 -34.60 -0.42
C THR A 269 -19.16 -34.42 -1.09
N ILE A 270 -18.94 -33.26 -1.70
CA ILE A 270 -17.65 -32.89 -2.30
C ILE A 270 -17.19 -31.54 -1.74
N ASN A 271 -15.87 -31.41 -1.57
CA ASN A 271 -15.22 -30.14 -1.26
C ASN A 271 -14.48 -29.65 -2.51
N SER A 272 -14.61 -28.36 -2.81
CA SER A 272 -13.87 -27.68 -3.87
C SER A 272 -13.37 -26.33 -3.35
N THR A 273 -12.38 -25.76 -4.01
CA THR A 273 -11.88 -24.42 -3.72
C THR A 273 -11.89 -23.57 -4.96
N PHE A 274 -12.03 -22.25 -4.80
CA PHE A 274 -11.85 -21.29 -5.89
C PHE A 274 -11.40 -19.93 -5.37
N SER A 275 -10.75 -19.16 -6.25
CA SER A 275 -10.29 -17.81 -5.94
C SER A 275 -11.21 -16.79 -6.60
N LEU A 276 -11.73 -15.85 -5.82
CA LEU A 276 -12.41 -14.66 -6.35
C LEU A 276 -11.39 -13.53 -6.50
N CYS A 277 -10.93 -13.33 -7.72
CA CYS A 277 -10.01 -12.24 -8.08
C CYS A 277 -10.75 -11.11 -8.78
N ARG A 278 -10.15 -9.90 -8.78
CA ARG A 278 -10.71 -8.72 -9.45
C ARG A 278 -10.99 -9.01 -10.93
N SER A 279 -12.19 -8.67 -11.38
CA SER A 279 -12.71 -8.96 -12.72
C SER A 279 -13.89 -8.04 -13.03
N ASP A 280 -14.02 -7.59 -14.27
CA ASP A 280 -15.20 -6.84 -14.75
C ASP A 280 -16.39 -7.77 -15.05
N GLU A 281 -16.14 -9.09 -15.06
CA GLU A 281 -17.12 -10.13 -15.37
C GLU A 281 -17.40 -11.02 -14.17
N THR A 282 -18.65 -11.51 -14.09
CA THR A 282 -19.05 -12.58 -13.18
C THR A 282 -18.22 -13.84 -13.42
N ARG A 283 -17.69 -14.43 -12.35
CA ARG A 283 -16.95 -15.68 -12.41
C ARG A 283 -17.90 -16.86 -12.26
N HIS A 284 -17.74 -17.86 -13.14
CA HIS A 284 -18.51 -19.09 -13.13
C HIS A 284 -17.59 -20.26 -12.76
N PHE A 285 -18.01 -21.06 -11.78
CA PHE A 285 -17.27 -22.23 -11.31
C PHE A 285 -18.18 -23.45 -11.40
N ASN A 286 -17.71 -24.51 -12.05
CA ASN A 286 -18.44 -25.77 -12.15
C ASN A 286 -17.89 -26.77 -11.13
N ILE A 287 -18.76 -27.31 -10.28
CA ILE A 287 -18.42 -28.35 -9.31
C ILE A 287 -19.16 -29.63 -9.71
N HIS A 288 -18.40 -30.71 -9.95
CA HIS A 288 -18.95 -32.00 -10.39
C HIS A 288 -19.12 -32.95 -9.19
N LEU A 289 -20.33 -33.52 -9.04
CA LEU A 289 -20.76 -34.44 -7.96
C LEU A 289 -20.85 -35.92 -8.39
#